data_AF-A0A6A6E720-F1
#
_entry.id   AF-A0A6A6E720-F1
#
_cell.length_a   1.000
_cell.length_b   1.000
_cell.length_c   1.000
_cell.angle_alpha   90.00
_cell.angle_beta   90.00
_cell.angle_gamma   90.00
#
_symmetry.space_group_name_H-M   'P 1'
#
loop_
_entity.id
_entity.type
_entity.pdbx_description
1 polymer ?
#
loop_
_entity_poly.entity_id
_entity_poly.type
_entity_poly.pdbx_seq_one_letter_code
_entity_poly.pdbx_strand_id
1 'polypeptide(L)'
;MDEHSRWLGKLRWNYMSKARNQQQYAEADPTQTERIIDAMHRYIDLAHSMLQNNYTGLLVHGNDTFDTAGFGVGRTHEMHIPLQWLYERYPRNNSQIIWETMNLMIEGGVLWGADWRTFWTEEAYPKVLYDTTPYTLSWVFIHGVNMAEGLRYPLSLYRNTGDEALKTQTRTAVDLLAKYHRSLAGTIIADEYSADLNPSRGAALSQLITALPIRRCTVASSC
;
A
#
# COMPACT_ATOMS: atom_id res chain seq x y z
N MET A 1 -23.72 20.09 -11.10
CA MET A 1 -22.78 19.50 -10.13
C MET A 1 -23.30 19.84 -8.76
N ASP A 2 -23.83 18.86 -8.03
CA ASP A 2 -24.35 19.09 -6.68
C ASP A 2 -23.21 19.27 -5.66
N GLU A 3 -23.50 19.97 -4.56
CA GLU A 3 -22.55 20.19 -3.46
C GLU A 3 -22.28 18.92 -2.63
N HIS A 4 -23.09 17.87 -2.79
CA HIS A 4 -22.87 16.57 -2.15
C HIS A 4 -21.64 15.87 -2.74
N SER A 5 -21.37 16.05 -4.03
CA SER A 5 -20.22 15.49 -4.75
C SER A 5 -18.86 16.07 -4.32
N ARG A 6 -18.84 17.21 -3.59
CA ARG A 6 -17.60 17.84 -3.11
C ARG A 6 -17.05 17.21 -1.83
N TRP A 7 -17.89 16.52 -1.06
CA TRP A 7 -17.52 15.91 0.23
C TRP A 7 -17.69 14.39 0.29
N LEU A 8 -18.33 13.79 -0.72
CA LEU A 8 -18.50 12.34 -0.81
C LEU A 8 -17.25 11.66 -1.38
N GLY A 9 -16.69 10.75 -0.56
CA GLY A 9 -15.89 9.60 -0.98
C GLY A 9 -14.87 9.85 -2.08
N LYS A 10 -13.63 10.15 -1.72
CA LYS A 10 -12.49 9.84 -2.58
C LYS A 10 -11.62 8.87 -1.80
N LEU A 11 -11.24 7.74 -2.39
CA LEU A 11 -10.33 6.73 -1.83
C LEU A 11 -8.90 7.30 -1.79
N ARG A 12 -8.74 8.44 -1.11
CA ARG A 12 -7.46 9.09 -0.91
C ARG A 12 -6.65 8.27 0.09
N TRP A 13 -5.33 8.34 -0.03
CA TRP A 13 -4.39 7.79 0.94
C TRP A 13 -4.78 8.08 2.41
N ASN A 14 -5.32 9.28 2.70
CA ASN A 14 -5.79 9.65 4.03
C ASN A 14 -6.79 8.65 4.64
N TYR A 15 -7.67 8.05 3.83
CA TYR A 15 -8.65 7.09 4.32
C TYR A 15 -8.02 5.72 4.60
N MET A 16 -6.97 5.33 3.87
CA MET A 16 -6.22 4.10 4.14
C MET A 16 -5.44 4.19 5.45
N SER A 17 -4.80 5.33 5.69
CA SER A 17 -4.16 5.63 6.97
C SER A 17 -5.17 5.66 8.12
N LYS A 18 -6.34 6.29 7.90
CA LYS A 18 -7.42 6.35 8.89
C LYS A 18 -7.98 4.97 9.26
N ALA A 19 -8.15 4.06 8.29
CA ALA A 19 -8.64 2.71 8.54
C ALA A 19 -7.69 1.92 9.46
N ARG A 20 -6.37 2.08 9.29
CA ARG A 20 -5.38 1.47 10.20
C ARG A 20 -5.42 2.06 11.61
N ASN A 21 -5.56 3.37 11.72
CA ASN A 21 -5.70 4.01 13.03
C ASN A 21 -6.99 3.56 13.74
N GLN A 22 -8.07 3.37 12.99
CA GLN A 22 -9.34 2.83 13.51
C GLN A 22 -9.18 1.41 14.04
N GLN A 23 -8.53 0.52 13.28
CA GLN A 23 -8.17 -0.82 13.75
C GLN A 23 -7.41 -0.76 15.09
N GLN A 24 -6.33 0.01 15.14
CA GLN A 24 -5.48 0.11 16.35
C GLN A 24 -6.25 0.68 17.55
N TYR A 25 -7.15 1.64 17.30
CA TYR A 25 -7.96 2.21 18.37
C TYR A 25 -9.02 1.22 18.89
N ALA A 26 -9.65 0.45 18.01
CA ALA A 26 -10.58 -0.61 18.44
C ALA A 26 -9.88 -1.70 19.27
N GLU A 27 -8.60 -2.01 18.96
CA GLU A 27 -7.82 -2.94 19.77
C GLU A 27 -7.39 -2.35 21.12
N ALA A 28 -7.06 -1.06 21.17
CA ALA A 28 -6.60 -0.39 22.39
C ALA A 28 -7.73 -0.04 23.36
N ASP A 29 -8.92 0.28 22.85
CA ASP A 29 -10.10 0.65 23.65
C ASP A 29 -11.33 -0.14 23.19
N PRO A 30 -11.58 -1.31 23.82
CA PRO A 30 -12.72 -2.16 23.48
C PRO A 30 -14.08 -1.48 23.64
N THR A 31 -14.18 -0.39 24.42
CA THR A 31 -15.44 0.34 24.59
C THR A 31 -15.87 1.10 23.32
N GLN A 32 -14.92 1.35 22.43
CA GLN A 32 -15.14 2.06 21.17
C GLN A 32 -15.31 1.12 19.98
N THR A 33 -15.08 -0.18 20.15
CA THR A 33 -15.04 -1.17 19.07
C THR A 33 -16.28 -1.10 18.19
N GLU A 34 -17.48 -1.27 18.72
CA GLU A 34 -18.70 -1.28 17.89
C GLU A 34 -18.87 0.01 17.08
N ARG A 35 -18.61 1.18 17.68
CA ARG A 35 -18.69 2.47 16.98
C ARG A 35 -17.69 2.54 15.81
N ILE A 36 -16.49 2.00 16.01
CA ILE A 36 -15.43 1.97 15.00
C ILE A 36 -15.78 0.97 13.90
N ILE A 37 -16.19 -0.25 14.26
CA ILE A 37 -16.60 -1.31 13.33
C ILE A 37 -17.78 -0.82 12.46
N ASP A 38 -18.78 -0.17 13.07
CA ASP A 38 -19.88 0.46 12.34
C ASP A 38 -19.40 1.49 11.30
N ALA A 39 -18.43 2.33 11.68
CA ALA A 39 -17.87 3.33 10.78
C ALA A 39 -17.06 2.69 9.65
N MET A 40 -16.31 1.62 9.93
CA MET A 40 -15.54 0.88 8.93
C MET A 40 -16.46 0.18 7.91
N HIS A 41 -17.54 -0.46 8.36
CA HIS A 41 -18.52 -1.08 7.45
C HIS A 41 -19.19 -0.06 6.54
N ARG A 42 -19.67 1.08 7.08
CA ARG A 42 -20.23 2.16 6.23
C ARG A 42 -19.24 2.69 5.21
N TYR A 43 -17.97 2.79 5.58
CA TYR A 43 -16.92 3.22 4.66
C TYR A 43 -16.68 2.19 3.55
N ILE A 44 -16.70 0.89 3.89
CA ILE A 44 -16.48 -0.19 2.93
C ILE A 44 -17.62 -0.28 1.93
N ASP A 45 -18.87 -0.17 2.36
CA ASP A 45 -20.02 -0.15 1.44
C ASP A 45 -19.89 0.99 0.43
N LEU A 46 -19.48 2.18 0.89
CA LEU A 46 -19.21 3.31 0.00
C LEU A 46 -18.02 3.05 -0.93
N ALA A 47 -16.88 2.62 -0.38
CA ALA A 47 -15.66 2.37 -1.14
C ALA A 47 -15.87 1.30 -2.22
N HIS A 48 -16.53 0.20 -1.87
CA HIS A 48 -16.89 -0.87 -2.78
C HIS A 48 -17.77 -0.37 -3.93
N SER A 49 -18.84 0.37 -3.62
CA SER A 49 -19.73 0.91 -4.65
C SER A 49 -19.02 1.86 -5.62
N MET A 50 -18.07 2.66 -5.12
CA MET A 50 -17.26 3.54 -5.96
C MET A 50 -16.25 2.76 -6.81
N LEU A 51 -15.62 1.73 -6.25
CA LEU A 51 -14.67 0.89 -6.97
C LEU A 51 -15.35 0.08 -8.08
N GLN A 52 -16.53 -0.48 -7.82
CA GLN A 52 -17.35 -1.14 -8.84
C GLN A 52 -17.78 -0.16 -9.94
N ASN A 53 -18.00 1.10 -9.60
CA ASN A 53 -18.27 2.16 -10.55
C ASN A 53 -16.97 2.65 -11.22
N ASN A 54 -16.35 1.78 -12.02
CA ASN A 54 -15.16 2.09 -12.83
C ASN A 54 -13.98 2.66 -12.01
N TYR A 55 -13.74 2.13 -10.81
CA TYR A 55 -12.67 2.56 -9.91
C TYR A 55 -12.75 4.03 -9.49
N THR A 56 -13.97 4.59 -9.44
CA THR A 56 -14.19 5.97 -9.02
C THR A 56 -13.54 6.24 -7.66
N GLY A 57 -12.84 7.36 -7.55
CA GLY A 57 -12.16 7.75 -6.32
C GLY A 57 -10.82 7.07 -6.07
N LEU A 58 -10.46 6.04 -6.85
CA LEU A 58 -9.11 5.49 -6.95
C LEU A 58 -8.43 5.97 -8.24
N LEU A 59 -9.11 5.87 -9.38
CA LEU A 59 -8.63 6.37 -10.67
C LEU A 59 -9.18 7.77 -10.95
N VAL A 60 -8.36 8.60 -11.59
CA VAL A 60 -8.73 9.95 -12.02
C VAL A 60 -9.57 9.86 -13.29
N HIS A 61 -10.76 10.47 -13.29
CA HIS A 61 -11.64 10.52 -14.46
C HIS A 61 -11.91 11.97 -14.89
N GLY A 62 -11.82 12.25 -16.20
CA GLY A 62 -12.15 13.57 -16.76
C GLY A 62 -11.39 14.71 -16.09
N ASN A 63 -12.12 15.63 -15.45
CA ASN A 63 -11.58 16.82 -14.79
C ASN A 63 -11.31 16.64 -13.29
N ASP A 64 -11.19 15.40 -12.81
CA ASP A 64 -10.81 15.12 -11.44
C ASP A 64 -9.42 15.68 -11.09
N THR A 65 -9.30 16.30 -9.92
CA THR A 65 -8.06 16.97 -9.45
C THR A 65 -7.45 16.33 -8.21
N PHE A 66 -7.78 15.08 -7.93
CA PHE A 66 -7.28 14.35 -6.77
C PHE A 66 -6.18 13.37 -7.16
N ASP A 67 -5.30 13.05 -6.22
CA ASP A 67 -4.25 12.02 -6.35
C ASP A 67 -3.41 12.11 -7.63
N THR A 68 -3.10 13.34 -8.06
CA THR A 68 -2.28 13.60 -9.26
C THR A 68 -0.88 13.00 -9.19
N ALA A 69 -0.40 12.66 -7.99
CA ALA A 69 0.89 12.02 -7.74
C ALA A 69 0.81 10.48 -7.68
N GLY A 70 -0.39 9.89 -7.76
CA GLY A 70 -0.59 8.44 -7.78
C GLY A 70 -0.34 7.72 -6.44
N PHE A 71 -0.53 8.40 -5.31
CA PHE A 71 -0.33 7.78 -3.99
C PHE A 71 -1.40 6.74 -3.67
N GLY A 72 -2.65 6.94 -4.09
CA GLY A 72 -3.73 5.97 -3.89
C GLY A 72 -3.48 4.67 -4.65
N VAL A 73 -3.19 4.78 -5.96
CA VAL A 73 -2.87 3.63 -6.84
C VAL A 73 -1.57 2.93 -6.46
N GLY A 74 -0.56 3.68 -6.00
CA GLY A 74 0.72 3.12 -5.55
C GLY A 74 0.67 2.37 -4.21
N ARG A 75 -0.43 2.50 -3.46
CA ARG A 75 -0.54 2.05 -2.07
C ARG A 75 -1.82 1.26 -1.82
N THR A 76 -2.37 0.65 -2.86
CA THR A 76 -3.66 -0.08 -2.83
C THR A 76 -3.68 -1.23 -1.82
N HIS A 77 -2.52 -1.86 -1.59
CA HIS A 77 -2.32 -2.91 -0.59
C HIS A 77 -2.43 -2.42 0.85
N GLU A 78 -2.28 -1.13 1.12
CA GLU A 78 -2.35 -0.59 2.49
C GLU A 78 -3.76 -0.71 3.09
N MET A 79 -4.79 -0.80 2.25
CA MET A 79 -6.16 -1.14 2.66
C MET A 79 -6.32 -2.61 3.04
N HIS A 80 -5.46 -3.51 2.58
CA HIS A 80 -5.64 -4.95 2.84
C HIS A 80 -5.50 -5.29 4.32
N ILE A 81 -4.55 -4.65 5.03
CA ILE A 81 -4.33 -4.93 6.45
C ILE A 81 -5.59 -4.66 7.31
N PRO A 82 -6.18 -3.44 7.30
CA PRO A 82 -7.38 -3.17 8.09
C PRO A 82 -8.62 -3.94 7.58
N LEU A 83 -8.70 -4.25 6.28
CA LEU A 83 -9.81 -5.03 5.73
C LEU A 83 -9.72 -6.52 6.07
N GLN A 84 -8.53 -7.10 6.06
CA GLN A 84 -8.31 -8.47 6.54
C GLN A 84 -8.65 -8.60 8.02
N TRP A 85 -8.21 -7.63 8.83
CA TRP A 85 -8.59 -7.60 10.25
C TRP A 85 -10.11 -7.54 10.43
N LEU A 86 -10.80 -6.70 9.66
CA LEU A 86 -12.26 -6.58 9.72
C LEU A 86 -12.94 -7.87 9.25
N TYR A 87 -12.46 -8.47 8.17
CA TYR A 87 -12.95 -9.73 7.62
C TYR A 87 -12.80 -10.89 8.61
N GLU A 88 -11.64 -10.99 9.27
CA GLU A 88 -11.32 -12.09 10.18
C GLU A 88 -12.07 -11.98 11.53
N ARG A 89 -12.29 -10.76 12.04
CA ARG A 89 -12.82 -10.55 13.40
C ARG A 89 -14.25 -10.03 13.46
N TYR A 90 -14.64 -9.16 12.53
CA TYR A 90 -15.94 -8.48 12.54
C TYR A 90 -16.59 -8.45 11.14
N PRO A 91 -16.67 -9.60 10.43
CA PRO A 91 -17.15 -9.62 9.05
C PRO A 91 -18.61 -9.19 8.90
N ARG A 92 -19.42 -9.43 9.93
CA ARG A 92 -20.90 -9.29 9.89
C ARG A 92 -21.43 -10.01 8.65
N ASN A 93 -22.35 -9.39 7.91
CA ASN A 93 -22.86 -9.92 6.64
C ASN A 93 -22.11 -9.36 5.41
N ASN A 94 -20.97 -8.69 5.63
CA ASN A 94 -20.23 -7.95 4.60
C ASN A 94 -18.96 -8.67 4.13
N SER A 95 -18.75 -9.95 4.50
CA SER A 95 -17.53 -10.71 4.14
C SER A 95 -17.17 -10.62 2.66
N GLN A 96 -18.17 -10.76 1.78
CA GLN A 96 -17.99 -10.69 0.33
C GLN A 96 -17.59 -9.27 -0.11
N ILE A 97 -18.29 -8.24 0.38
CA ILE A 97 -17.99 -6.83 0.07
C ILE A 97 -16.57 -6.47 0.50
N ILE A 98 -16.15 -6.88 1.70
CA ILE A 98 -14.80 -6.64 2.21
C ILE A 98 -13.75 -7.30 1.31
N TRP A 99 -13.97 -8.57 0.94
CA TRP A 99 -13.07 -9.32 0.09
C TRP A 99 -12.96 -8.74 -1.32
N GLU A 100 -14.09 -8.45 -1.96
CA GLU A 100 -14.15 -7.84 -3.29
C GLU A 100 -13.51 -6.44 -3.28
N THR A 101 -13.70 -5.66 -2.22
CA THR A 101 -13.04 -4.34 -2.08
C THR A 101 -11.51 -4.48 -2.12
N MET A 102 -10.94 -5.47 -1.43
CA MET A 102 -9.50 -5.72 -1.48
C MET A 102 -9.03 -6.04 -2.91
N ASN A 103 -9.76 -6.90 -3.63
CA ASN A 103 -9.41 -7.24 -5.01
C ASN A 103 -9.50 -6.05 -5.95
N LEU A 104 -10.62 -5.31 -5.91
CA LEU A 104 -10.83 -4.12 -6.75
C LEU A 104 -9.76 -3.05 -6.52
N MET A 105 -9.27 -2.88 -5.28
CA MET A 105 -8.15 -1.99 -4.98
C MET A 105 -6.88 -2.41 -5.72
N ILE A 106 -6.53 -3.70 -5.70
CA ILE A 106 -5.36 -4.21 -6.44
C ILE A 106 -5.56 -4.06 -7.95
N GLU A 107 -6.72 -4.47 -8.46
CA GLU A 107 -7.05 -4.38 -9.89
C GLU A 107 -6.96 -2.94 -10.41
N GLY A 108 -7.48 -1.96 -9.68
CA GLY A 108 -7.36 -0.55 -10.03
C GLY A 108 -5.91 -0.06 -10.04
N GLY A 109 -5.09 -0.49 -9.08
CA GLY A 109 -3.65 -0.20 -9.06
C GLY A 109 -2.92 -0.78 -10.26
N VAL A 110 -3.19 -2.04 -10.60
CA VAL A 110 -2.64 -2.72 -11.78
C VAL A 110 -3.07 -2.03 -13.07
N LEU A 111 -4.35 -1.65 -13.19
CA LEU A 111 -4.89 -0.95 -14.36
C LEU A 111 -4.20 0.40 -14.60
N TRP A 112 -3.83 1.11 -13.53
CA TRP A 112 -3.06 2.35 -13.63
C TRP A 112 -1.57 2.12 -13.97
N GLY A 113 -1.05 0.90 -13.77
CA GLY A 113 0.36 0.55 -13.96
C GLY A 113 1.18 0.56 -12.67
N ALA A 114 0.55 0.56 -11.49
CA ALA A 114 1.19 0.50 -10.18
C ALA A 114 1.26 -0.93 -9.62
N ASP A 115 1.66 -1.91 -10.45
CA ASP A 115 1.85 -3.29 -9.99
C ASP A 115 3.27 -3.50 -9.42
N TRP A 116 3.38 -3.58 -8.10
CA TRP A 116 4.66 -3.83 -7.44
C TRP A 116 5.26 -5.20 -7.77
N ARG A 117 4.46 -6.17 -8.23
CA ARG A 117 4.96 -7.49 -8.63
C ARG A 117 5.83 -7.42 -9.88
N THR A 118 5.60 -6.44 -10.76
CA THR A 118 6.43 -6.25 -11.95
C THR A 118 7.67 -5.41 -11.66
N PHE A 119 7.66 -4.65 -10.55
CA PHE A 119 8.80 -3.83 -10.12
C PHE A 119 9.83 -4.62 -9.31
N TRP A 120 9.38 -5.54 -8.44
CA TRP A 120 10.25 -6.35 -7.58
C TRP A 120 10.82 -7.58 -8.32
N THR A 121 11.55 -7.34 -9.41
CA THR A 121 12.34 -8.35 -10.13
C THR A 121 13.76 -7.84 -10.38
N GLU A 122 14.72 -8.75 -10.59
CA GLU A 122 16.13 -8.38 -10.83
C GLU A 122 16.33 -7.58 -12.13
N GLU A 123 15.41 -7.74 -13.08
CA GLU A 123 15.42 -7.07 -14.38
C GLU A 123 14.83 -5.64 -14.28
N ALA A 124 13.71 -5.50 -13.57
CA ALA A 124 12.98 -4.24 -13.48
C ALA A 124 13.55 -3.30 -12.40
N TYR A 125 14.11 -3.85 -11.32
CA TYR A 125 14.56 -3.06 -10.19
C TYR A 125 15.82 -2.24 -10.53
N PRO A 126 15.82 -0.92 -10.30
CA PRO A 126 17.00 -0.09 -10.55
C PRO A 126 18.10 -0.43 -9.54
N LYS A 127 19.30 -0.76 -10.03
CA LYS A 127 20.48 -1.01 -9.17
C LYS A 127 21.18 0.28 -8.78
N VAL A 128 21.03 1.28 -9.64
CA VAL A 128 21.49 2.65 -9.52
C VAL A 128 20.45 3.50 -10.25
N LEU A 129 20.01 4.59 -9.63
CA LEU A 129 19.03 5.53 -10.17
C LEU A 129 19.58 6.97 -10.11
N TYR A 130 19.89 7.48 -11.29
CA TYR A 130 20.27 8.87 -11.54
C TYR A 130 19.54 9.34 -12.80
N ASP A 131 19.47 10.65 -13.05
CA ASP A 131 18.83 11.20 -14.25
C ASP A 131 19.43 10.64 -15.57
N THR A 132 20.67 10.15 -15.51
CA THR A 132 21.39 9.53 -16.63
C THR A 132 21.19 8.01 -16.75
N THR A 133 20.43 7.38 -15.85
CA THR A 133 20.22 5.93 -15.88
C THR A 133 19.13 5.56 -16.89
N PRO A 134 19.22 4.39 -17.56
CA PRO A 134 18.30 4.02 -18.66
C PRO A 134 16.90 3.61 -18.20
N TYR A 135 16.57 3.79 -16.92
CA TYR A 135 15.28 3.40 -16.35
C TYR A 135 14.25 4.50 -16.58
N THR A 136 13.13 4.16 -17.21
CA THR A 136 11.95 5.04 -17.28
C THR A 136 10.90 4.53 -16.30
N LEU A 137 10.99 4.96 -15.05
CA LEU A 137 10.14 4.47 -13.96
C LEU A 137 9.15 5.53 -13.49
N SER A 138 7.95 5.09 -13.11
CA SER A 138 6.96 5.96 -12.49
C SER A 138 7.46 6.48 -11.14
N TRP A 139 7.13 7.74 -10.82
CA TRP A 139 7.36 8.34 -9.50
C TRP A 139 6.86 7.45 -8.36
N VAL A 140 5.74 6.75 -8.59
CA VAL A 140 5.16 5.82 -7.63
C VAL A 140 6.17 4.77 -7.16
N PHE A 141 7.00 4.23 -8.05
CA PHE A 141 7.95 3.17 -7.73
C PHE A 141 9.27 3.65 -7.17
N ILE A 142 9.70 4.86 -7.51
CA ILE A 142 11.01 5.37 -7.11
C ILE A 142 10.93 6.24 -5.86
N HIS A 143 9.72 6.66 -5.46
CA HIS A 143 9.51 7.38 -4.21
C HIS A 143 9.83 6.48 -3.00
N GLY A 144 10.78 6.90 -2.16
CA GLY A 144 11.34 6.03 -1.11
C GLY A 144 10.31 5.49 -0.11
N VAL A 145 9.29 6.28 0.25
CA VAL A 145 8.22 5.81 1.15
C VAL A 145 7.33 4.80 0.43
N ASN A 146 7.03 5.03 -0.85
CA ASN A 146 6.23 4.08 -1.62
C ASN A 146 6.97 2.76 -1.80
N MET A 147 8.29 2.80 -2.05
CA MET A 147 9.12 1.59 -2.07
C MET A 147 9.04 0.82 -0.76
N ALA A 148 9.20 1.52 0.37
CA ALA A 148 9.11 0.90 1.68
C ALA A 148 7.73 0.26 1.93
N GLU A 149 6.65 0.94 1.54
CA GLU A 149 5.30 0.40 1.62
C GLU A 149 5.11 -0.79 0.67
N GLY A 150 5.59 -0.67 -0.57
CA GLY A 150 5.51 -1.66 -1.64
C GLY A 150 6.19 -2.99 -1.33
N LEU A 151 7.12 -3.03 -0.36
CA LEU A 151 7.67 -4.30 0.16
C LEU A 151 6.58 -5.19 0.76
N ARG A 152 5.50 -4.61 1.30
CA ARG A 152 4.36 -5.36 1.86
C ARG A 152 3.38 -5.83 0.80
N TYR A 153 3.45 -5.29 -0.42
CA TYR A 153 2.47 -5.54 -1.47
C TYR A 153 2.32 -7.04 -1.78
N PRO A 154 3.38 -7.80 -2.12
CA PRO A 154 3.19 -9.21 -2.47
C PRO A 154 2.66 -10.03 -1.29
N LEU A 155 3.06 -9.71 -0.05
CA LEU A 155 2.57 -10.40 1.14
C LEU A 155 1.08 -10.09 1.44
N SER A 156 0.63 -8.86 1.19
CA SER A 156 -0.80 -8.50 1.28
C SER A 156 -1.63 -9.32 0.30
N LEU A 157 -1.15 -9.53 -0.92
CA LEU A 157 -1.81 -10.38 -1.91
C LEU A 157 -1.76 -11.86 -1.52
N TYR A 158 -0.63 -12.35 -0.98
CA TYR A 158 -0.48 -13.72 -0.51
C TYR A 158 -1.59 -14.10 0.49
N ARG A 159 -1.89 -13.22 1.44
CA ARG A 159 -2.94 -13.46 2.43
C ARG A 159 -4.34 -13.62 1.82
N ASN A 160 -4.59 -13.04 0.64
CA ASN A 160 -5.85 -13.20 -0.08
C ASN A 160 -5.83 -14.42 -1.02
N THR A 161 -4.73 -14.68 -1.72
CA THR A 161 -4.69 -15.68 -2.80
C THR A 161 -4.13 -17.03 -2.39
N GLY A 162 -3.34 -17.10 -1.32
CA GLY A 162 -2.57 -18.28 -0.95
C GLY A 162 -1.42 -18.61 -1.92
N ASP A 163 -1.07 -17.71 -2.85
CA ASP A 163 -0.03 -17.96 -3.84
C ASP A 163 1.37 -17.88 -3.24
N GLU A 164 1.99 -19.04 -3.00
CA GLU A 164 3.31 -19.18 -2.41
C GLU A 164 4.42 -18.47 -3.21
N ALA A 165 4.25 -18.22 -4.52
CA ALA A 165 5.22 -17.45 -5.30
C ALA A 165 5.40 -16.02 -4.76
N LEU A 166 4.35 -15.43 -4.17
CA LEU A 166 4.38 -14.09 -3.60
C LEU A 166 5.25 -14.00 -2.33
N LYS A 167 5.42 -15.09 -1.58
CA LYS A 167 6.39 -15.13 -0.45
C LYS A 167 7.82 -15.02 -0.96
N THR A 168 8.14 -15.78 -2.00
CA THR A 168 9.45 -15.73 -2.66
C THR A 168 9.72 -14.34 -3.19
N GLN A 169 8.75 -13.75 -3.88
CA GLN A 169 8.86 -12.38 -4.39
C GLN A 169 9.05 -11.34 -3.28
N THR A 170 8.39 -11.49 -2.13
CA THR A 170 8.60 -10.61 -0.97
C THR A 170 10.05 -10.66 -0.49
N ARG A 171 10.66 -11.86 -0.45
CA ARG A 171 12.08 -12.01 -0.09
C ARG A 171 12.99 -11.36 -1.12
N THR A 172 12.74 -11.59 -2.41
CA THR A 172 13.47 -10.93 -3.51
C THR A 172 13.41 -9.41 -3.39
N ALA A 173 12.23 -8.83 -3.08
CA ALA A 173 12.06 -7.40 -2.89
C ALA A 173 12.95 -6.85 -1.75
N VAL A 174 12.98 -7.55 -0.62
CA VAL A 174 13.83 -7.18 0.53
C VAL A 174 15.31 -7.29 0.18
N ASP A 175 15.72 -8.36 -0.51
CA ASP A 175 17.11 -8.58 -0.89
C ASP A 175 17.61 -7.54 -1.89
N LEU A 176 16.81 -7.21 -2.91
CA LEU A 176 17.09 -6.16 -3.89
C LEU A 176 17.28 -4.80 -3.19
N LEU A 177 16.34 -4.42 -2.32
CA LEU A 177 16.42 -3.17 -1.59
C LEU A 177 17.62 -3.14 -0.63
N ALA A 178 17.87 -4.23 0.09
CA ALA A 178 18.98 -4.35 1.02
C ALA A 178 20.34 -4.27 0.33
N LYS A 179 20.42 -4.80 -0.89
CA LYS A 179 21.65 -4.86 -1.68
C LYS A 179 22.00 -3.52 -2.33
N TYR A 180 21.02 -2.79 -2.86
CA TYR A 180 21.30 -1.63 -3.70
C TYR A 180 20.93 -0.28 -3.06
N HIS A 181 20.06 -0.24 -2.05
CA HIS A 181 19.52 1.01 -1.51
C HIS A 181 19.42 1.06 0.02
N ARG A 182 20.25 0.29 0.73
CA ARG A 182 20.27 0.27 2.20
C ARG A 182 21.56 0.86 2.75
N SER A 183 21.45 1.72 3.76
CA SER A 183 22.59 2.23 4.50
C SER A 183 23.17 1.18 5.47
N LEU A 184 24.38 1.42 5.96
CA LEU A 184 24.97 0.61 7.03
C LEU A 184 24.14 0.63 8.33
N ALA A 185 23.42 1.73 8.59
CA ALA A 185 22.50 1.85 9.73
C ALA A 185 21.17 1.10 9.52
N GLY A 186 20.96 0.49 8.35
CA GLY A 186 19.74 -0.24 8.03
C GLY A 186 18.57 0.65 7.58
N THR A 187 18.81 1.92 7.29
CA THR A 187 17.84 2.82 6.66
C THR A 187 17.78 2.58 5.15
N ILE A 188 16.64 2.91 4.53
CA ILE A 188 16.55 3.02 3.08
C ILE A 188 17.19 4.36 2.69
N ILE A 189 18.09 4.35 1.71
CA ILE A 189 18.73 5.57 1.17
C ILE A 189 17.82 6.09 0.05
N ALA A 190 17.00 7.09 0.38
CA ALA A 190 16.17 7.81 -0.57
C ALA A 190 15.82 9.19 -0.02
N ASP A 191 16.26 10.24 -0.70
CA ASP A 191 15.90 11.63 -0.40
C ASP A 191 14.71 12.01 -1.31
N GLU A 192 13.53 11.57 -0.88
CA GLU A 192 12.28 11.45 -1.67
C GLU A 192 12.35 10.43 -2.83
N TYR A 193 13.47 10.32 -3.55
CA TYR A 193 13.72 9.36 -4.64
C TYR A 193 14.84 8.37 -4.24
N SER A 194 14.74 7.09 -4.60
CA SER A 194 15.87 6.15 -4.50
C SER A 194 16.98 6.53 -5.49
N ALA A 195 18.23 6.23 -5.14
CA ALA A 195 19.36 6.53 -6.02
C ALA A 195 20.37 5.39 -6.03
N ASP A 196 21.25 5.34 -5.04
CA ASP A 196 22.26 4.30 -4.88
C ASP A 196 22.69 4.23 -3.41
N LEU A 197 23.88 3.70 -3.14
CA LEU A 197 24.46 3.61 -1.81
C LEU A 197 25.24 4.86 -1.36
N ASN A 198 25.14 5.98 -2.08
CA ASN A 198 25.90 7.19 -1.76
C ASN A 198 25.44 7.78 -0.41
N PRO A 199 26.35 7.92 0.58
CA PRO A 199 26.00 8.41 1.92
C PRO A 199 25.60 9.89 1.96
N SER A 200 25.79 10.63 0.87
CA SER A 200 25.34 12.02 0.73
C SER A 200 23.85 12.14 0.43
N ARG A 201 23.18 11.03 0.08
CA ARG A 201 21.73 10.96 -0.10
C ARG A 201 21.06 10.77 1.27
N GLY A 202 20.05 11.58 1.56
CA GLY A 202 19.29 11.52 2.80
C GLY A 202 18.48 10.23 2.96
N ALA A 203 17.91 10.05 4.15
CA ALA A 203 16.92 9.02 4.45
C ALA A 203 15.74 9.68 5.16
N ALA A 204 14.54 9.58 4.60
CA ALA A 204 13.35 10.10 5.28
C ALA A 204 12.94 9.15 6.41
N LEU A 205 12.68 9.70 7.61
CA LEU A 205 12.33 8.92 8.80
C LEU A 205 11.11 8.00 8.58
N SER A 206 10.14 8.43 7.78
CA SER A 206 8.96 7.64 7.41
C SER A 206 9.31 6.34 6.68
N GLN A 207 10.42 6.30 5.92
CA GLN A 207 10.86 5.10 5.20
C GLN A 207 11.35 4.02 6.16
N LEU A 208 12.09 4.43 7.20
CA LEU A 208 12.58 3.53 8.24
C LEU A 208 11.41 2.92 9.04
N ILE A 209 10.44 3.74 9.46
CA ILE A 209 9.29 3.27 10.23
C ILE A 209 8.44 2.28 9.43
N THR A 210 8.23 2.54 8.14
CA THR A 210 7.43 1.67 7.26
C THR A 210 8.08 0.32 6.99
N ALA A 211 9.42 0.24 6.91
CA ALA A 211 10.15 -0.99 6.63
C ALA A 211 10.37 -1.91 7.86
N LEU A 212 10.26 -1.36 9.08
CA LEU A 212 10.48 -2.10 10.34
C LEU A 212 9.60 -3.35 10.57
N PRO A 213 8.31 -3.41 10.18
CA PRO A 213 7.46 -4.58 10.40
C PRO A 213 7.98 -5.85 9.70
N ILE A 214 8.77 -5.71 8.64
CA ILE A 214 9.28 -6.83 7.84
C ILE A 214 10.43 -7.56 8.56
N ARG A 215 11.21 -6.85 9.39
CA ARG A 215 12.32 -7.47 10.17
C ARG A 215 11.85 -8.39 11.30
N ARG A 216 10.58 -8.32 11.74
CA ARG A 216 10.08 -9.21 12.80
C ARG A 216 9.68 -10.61 12.30
N CYS A 217 9.60 -10.85 10.99
CA CYS A 217 9.27 -12.17 10.45
C CYS A 217 10.47 -13.14 10.34
N THR A 218 11.67 -12.76 10.77
CA THR A 218 12.85 -13.64 10.75
C THR A 218 13.02 -14.50 12.01
N VAL A 219 12.30 -14.19 13.10
CA VAL A 219 12.41 -14.94 14.37
C VAL A 219 11.05 -14.99 15.08
N ALA A 220 10.06 -15.70 14.51
CA ALA A 220 8.99 -16.35 15.27
C ALA A 220 8.14 -17.19 14.34
N SER A 221 7.97 -18.45 14.71
CA SER A 221 7.04 -19.42 14.14
C SER A 221 5.58 -18.98 14.34
N SER A 222 5.10 -18.02 13.55
CA SER A 222 3.67 -17.79 13.26
C SER A 222 3.56 -16.74 12.15
N CYS A 223 3.30 -17.19 10.93
CA CYS A 223 2.74 -16.40 9.83
C CYS A 223 1.56 -17.20 9.29
#